data_AF-A0A9D1X6D5-F1
#
_entry.id   AF-A0A9D1X6D5-F1
#
_cell.length_a   1.000
_cell.length_b   1.000
_cell.length_c   1.000
_cell.angle_alpha   90.00
_cell.angle_beta   90.00
_cell.angle_gamma   90.00
#
_symmetry.space_group_name_H-M   'P 1'
#
loop_
_entity.id
_entity.type
_entity.pdbx_description
1 polymer ?
#
loop_
_entity_poly.entity_id
_entity_poly.type
_entity_poly.pdbx_seq_one_letter_code
_entity_poly.pdbx_strand_id
1 'polypeptide(L)'
;MGNLLAYSGIVTKVRAMEGKLLKPEQFTLIAGLPSVPDIVDYLKKNTAYADVLETLKEEQIHRGNIEKVLIQSLYHDYTKLYRFGGQKQRRFMKLILKSYEIDLINYCLRIVINHYKQPFDLNYKKAFFDKYSQISIEKLITSRTTDALV
;
A
#
# COMPACT_ATOMS: atom_id res chain seq x y z
N MET A 1 -34.10 -5.06 -9.74
CA MET A 1 -33.12 -4.29 -10.55
C MET A 1 -32.19 -3.38 -9.75
N GLY A 2 -32.53 -2.88 -8.55
CA GLY A 2 -31.68 -1.92 -7.81
C GLY A 2 -30.29 -2.40 -7.35
N ASN A 3 -30.09 -3.72 -7.20
CA ASN A 3 -28.79 -4.27 -6.78
C ASN A 3 -27.74 -4.30 -7.90
N LEU A 4 -28.18 -4.54 -9.15
CA LEU A 4 -27.27 -4.62 -10.31
C LEU A 4 -26.64 -3.25 -10.61
N LEU A 5 -27.43 -2.17 -10.53
CA LEU A 5 -26.96 -0.80 -10.71
C LEU A 5 -26.10 -0.32 -9.52
N ALA A 6 -26.38 -0.79 -8.30
CA ALA A 6 -25.61 -0.42 -7.11
C ALA A 6 -24.17 -0.98 -7.13
N TYR A 7 -23.93 -2.10 -7.83
CA TYR A 7 -22.61 -2.72 -7.94
C TYR A 7 -21.95 -2.60 -9.31
N SER A 8 -22.70 -2.29 -10.39
CA SER A 8 -22.12 -2.19 -11.74
C SER A 8 -20.99 -1.17 -11.81
N GLY A 9 -21.17 0.02 -11.23
CA GLY A 9 -20.15 1.06 -11.23
C GLY A 9 -18.86 0.66 -10.52
N ILE A 10 -18.95 0.07 -9.32
CA ILE A 10 -17.76 -0.34 -8.56
C ILE A 10 -17.06 -1.52 -9.25
N VAL A 11 -17.83 -2.45 -9.83
CA VAL A 11 -17.28 -3.58 -10.60
C VAL A 11 -16.53 -3.05 -11.83
N THR A 12 -17.11 -2.13 -12.61
CA THR A 12 -16.42 -1.52 -13.75
C THR A 12 -15.15 -0.78 -13.32
N LYS A 13 -15.20 -0.05 -12.18
CA LYS A 13 -14.01 0.63 -11.64
C LYS A 13 -12.91 -0.35 -11.26
N VAL A 14 -13.25 -1.45 -10.58
CA VAL A 14 -12.31 -2.51 -10.23
C VAL A 14 -11.72 -3.15 -11.47
N ARG A 15 -12.54 -3.52 -12.46
CA ARG A 15 -12.07 -4.08 -13.75
C ARG A 15 -11.12 -3.14 -14.48
N ALA A 16 -11.40 -1.84 -14.49
CA ALA A 16 -10.49 -0.85 -15.09
C ALA A 16 -9.16 -0.72 -14.33
N MET A 17 -9.16 -0.94 -13.00
CA MET A 17 -7.94 -0.96 -12.19
C MET A 17 -7.16 -2.27 -12.37
N GLU A 18 -7.84 -3.41 -12.45
CA GLU A 18 -7.24 -4.72 -12.75
C GLU A 18 -6.51 -4.72 -14.10
N GLY A 19 -7.03 -3.99 -15.10
CA GLY A 19 -6.37 -3.83 -16.40
C GLY A 19 -4.99 -3.16 -16.34
N LYS A 20 -4.61 -2.57 -15.20
CA LYS A 20 -3.28 -1.97 -14.96
C LYS A 20 -2.29 -2.91 -14.28
N LEU A 21 -2.73 -4.12 -13.88
CA LEU A 21 -1.85 -5.11 -13.26
C LEU A 21 -0.80 -5.59 -14.27
N LEU A 22 0.37 -5.95 -13.74
CA LEU A 22 1.42 -6.58 -14.54
C LEU A 22 0.90 -7.89 -15.14
N LYS A 23 1.16 -8.05 -16.43
CA LYS A 23 0.85 -9.28 -17.16
C LYS A 23 1.99 -10.30 -17.01
N PRO A 24 1.72 -11.60 -17.22
CA PRO A 24 2.74 -12.65 -17.15
C PRO A 24 4.00 -12.32 -17.98
N GLU A 25 3.84 -11.77 -19.18
CA GLU A 25 4.96 -11.43 -20.06
C GLU A 25 5.82 -10.30 -19.49
N GLN A 26 5.20 -9.35 -18.79
CA GLN A 26 5.92 -8.27 -18.11
C GLN A 26 6.73 -8.81 -16.93
N PHE A 27 6.21 -9.79 -16.19
CA PHE A 27 6.99 -10.45 -15.15
C PHE A 27 8.23 -11.16 -15.71
N THR A 28 8.10 -11.86 -16.85
CA THR A 28 9.25 -12.49 -17.53
C THR A 28 10.28 -11.45 -17.96
N LEU A 29 9.84 -10.33 -18.53
CA LEU A 29 10.73 -9.23 -18.92
C LEU A 29 11.45 -8.63 -17.70
N ILE A 30 10.70 -8.30 -16.65
CA ILE A 30 11.24 -7.69 -15.43
C ILE A 30 12.26 -8.63 -14.76
N ALA A 31 12.00 -9.94 -14.74
CA ALA A 31 12.91 -10.93 -14.20
C ALA A 31 14.23 -11.06 -14.99
N GLY A 32 14.24 -10.68 -16.27
CA GLY A 32 15.44 -10.67 -17.11
C GLY A 32 16.25 -9.37 -17.03
N LEU A 33 15.80 -8.35 -16.29
CA LEU A 33 16.53 -7.09 -16.17
C LEU A 33 17.79 -7.24 -15.31
N PRO A 34 18.90 -6.57 -15.66
CA PRO A 34 20.21 -6.87 -15.07
C PRO A 34 20.42 -6.26 -13.68
N SER A 35 19.61 -5.27 -13.27
CA SER A 35 19.76 -4.62 -11.98
C SER A 35 18.45 -4.11 -11.38
N VAL A 36 18.49 -3.83 -10.06
CA VAL A 36 17.36 -3.25 -9.32
C VAL A 36 16.97 -1.86 -9.85
N PRO A 37 17.92 -0.94 -10.14
CA PRO A 37 17.60 0.30 -10.84
C PRO A 37 16.85 0.10 -12.16
N ASP A 38 17.28 -0.84 -13.01
CA ASP A 38 16.61 -1.11 -14.28
C ASP A 38 15.16 -1.56 -14.09
N ILE A 39 14.90 -2.39 -13.06
CA ILE A 39 13.55 -2.79 -12.67
C ILE A 39 12.73 -1.56 -12.27
N VAL A 40 13.25 -0.68 -11.42
CA VAL A 40 12.55 0.54 -10.99
C VAL A 40 12.25 1.44 -12.19
N ASP A 41 13.22 1.61 -13.08
CA ASP A 41 13.07 2.41 -14.29
C ASP A 41 11.98 1.85 -15.22
N TYR A 42 11.96 0.53 -15.40
CA TYR A 42 10.90 -0.13 -16.17
C TYR A 42 9.53 0.10 -15.52
N LEU A 43 9.41 -0.12 -14.21
CA LEU A 43 8.16 0.05 -13.48
C LEU A 43 7.67 1.51 -13.53
N LYS A 44 8.55 2.49 -13.39
CA LYS A 44 8.21 3.92 -13.51
C LYS A 44 7.69 4.27 -14.90
N LYS A 45 8.38 3.84 -15.96
CA LYS A 45 8.08 4.26 -17.34
C LYS A 45 6.87 3.54 -17.94
N ASN A 46 6.61 2.29 -17.53
CA ASN A 46 5.72 1.40 -18.27
C ASN A 46 4.51 0.90 -17.47
N THR A 47 4.32 1.34 -16.22
CA THR A 47 3.30 0.75 -15.33
C THR A 47 2.62 1.78 -14.44
N ALA A 48 1.60 1.34 -13.69
CA ALA A 48 0.89 2.19 -12.73
C ALA A 48 1.68 2.49 -11.43
N TYR A 49 2.92 1.99 -11.29
CA TYR A 49 3.73 2.19 -10.09
C TYR A 49 4.56 3.48 -10.11
N ALA A 50 4.49 4.29 -11.18
CA ALA A 50 5.19 5.57 -11.28
C ALA A 50 4.96 6.46 -10.04
N ASP A 51 3.68 6.70 -9.70
CA ASP A 51 3.27 7.58 -8.59
C ASP A 51 3.92 7.21 -7.25
N VAL A 52 4.12 5.91 -6.97
CA VAL A 52 4.74 5.47 -5.71
C VAL A 52 6.26 5.46 -5.79
N LEU A 53 6.83 5.07 -6.93
CA LEU A 53 8.28 4.96 -7.11
C LEU A 53 8.97 6.30 -7.33
N GLU A 54 8.27 7.34 -7.80
CA GLU A 54 8.80 8.70 -7.92
C GLU A 54 9.11 9.35 -6.57
N THR A 55 8.52 8.84 -5.49
CA THR A 55 8.82 9.32 -4.12
C THR A 55 10.20 8.87 -3.61
N LEU A 56 10.84 7.90 -4.28
CA LEU A 56 12.16 7.40 -3.91
C LEU A 56 13.28 8.22 -4.55
N LYS A 57 14.25 8.63 -3.73
CA LYS A 57 15.52 9.17 -4.20
C LYS A 57 16.38 8.06 -4.81
N GLU A 58 17.30 8.42 -5.70
CA GLU A 58 18.19 7.45 -6.37
C GLU A 58 19.00 6.61 -5.38
N GLU A 59 19.52 7.24 -4.32
CA GLU A 59 20.26 6.59 -3.22
C GLU A 59 19.40 5.57 -2.43
N GLN A 60 18.08 5.63 -2.55
CA GLN A 60 17.16 4.74 -1.85
C GLN A 60 16.75 3.53 -2.69
N ILE A 61 17.25 3.41 -3.93
CA ILE A 61 16.93 2.32 -4.87
C ILE A 61 17.64 1.03 -4.43
N HIS A 62 17.01 0.36 -3.46
CA HIS A 62 17.38 -0.96 -2.99
C HIS A 62 16.14 -1.84 -2.87
N ARG A 63 16.30 -3.15 -3.11
CA ARG A 63 15.21 -4.15 -3.10
C ARG A 63 14.24 -3.96 -1.92
N GLY A 64 14.76 -3.91 -0.69
CA GLY A 64 13.93 -3.77 0.51
C GLY A 64 13.16 -2.45 0.59
N ASN A 65 13.73 -1.35 0.08
CA ASN A 65 13.05 -0.05 0.07
C ASN A 65 11.94 -0.02 -0.99
N ILE A 66 12.19 -0.62 -2.14
CA ILE A 66 11.22 -0.72 -3.24
C ILE A 66 10.01 -1.55 -2.80
N GLU A 67 10.22 -2.72 -2.18
CA GLU A 67 9.13 -3.54 -1.64
C GLU A 67 8.24 -2.75 -0.68
N LYS A 68 8.84 -1.98 0.22
CA LYS A 68 8.11 -1.12 1.17
C LYS A 68 7.29 -0.03 0.50
N VAL A 69 7.83 0.58 -0.55
CA VAL A 69 7.16 1.65 -1.28
C VAL A 69 6.06 1.10 -2.18
N LEU A 70 6.25 -0.06 -2.82
CA LEU A 70 5.21 -0.69 -3.64
C LEU A 70 3.94 -1.00 -2.83
N ILE A 71 4.05 -1.30 -1.52
CA ILE A 71 2.87 -1.46 -0.64
C ILE A 71 1.96 -0.22 -0.65
N GLN A 72 2.49 0.98 -0.89
CA GLN A 72 1.67 2.20 -0.96
C GLN A 72 0.66 2.16 -2.11
N SER A 73 0.93 1.39 -3.19
CA SER A 73 -0.03 1.27 -4.29
C SER A 73 -1.35 0.66 -3.82
N LEU A 74 -1.30 -0.26 -2.84
CA LEU A 74 -2.49 -0.86 -2.23
C LEU A 74 -3.32 0.20 -1.48
N TYR A 75 -2.68 1.12 -0.77
CA TYR A 75 -3.36 2.21 -0.08
C TYR A 75 -3.97 3.23 -1.05
N HIS A 76 -3.28 3.50 -2.17
CA HIS A 76 -3.81 4.33 -3.25
C HIS A 76 -5.03 3.70 -3.89
N ASP A 77 -4.99 2.40 -4.16
CA ASP A 77 -6.10 1.67 -4.78
C ASP A 77 -7.29 1.52 -3.83
N TYR A 78 -7.04 1.25 -2.55
CA TYR A 78 -8.06 1.34 -1.50
C TYR A 78 -8.72 2.72 -1.51
N THR A 79 -7.92 3.79 -1.53
CA THR A 79 -8.43 5.17 -1.50
C THR A 79 -9.31 5.46 -2.73
N LYS A 80 -8.88 5.04 -3.93
CA LYS A 80 -9.67 5.20 -5.16
C LYS A 80 -11.01 4.49 -5.06
N LEU A 81 -11.03 3.23 -4.61
CA LEU A 81 -12.25 2.44 -4.47
C LEU A 81 -13.16 2.97 -3.35
N TYR A 82 -12.58 3.40 -2.21
CA TYR A 82 -13.32 3.92 -1.07
C TYR A 82 -14.04 5.23 -1.41
N ARG A 83 -13.35 6.13 -2.13
CA ARG A 83 -13.93 7.40 -2.59
C ARG A 83 -15.04 7.16 -3.60
N PHE A 84 -14.87 6.20 -4.51
CA PHE A 84 -15.86 5.85 -5.53
C PHE A 84 -17.07 5.11 -4.96
N GLY A 85 -16.88 4.22 -4.00
CA GLY A 85 -17.92 3.38 -3.42
C GLY A 85 -18.94 4.14 -2.57
N GLY A 86 -20.18 3.64 -2.55
CA GLY A 86 -21.23 4.11 -1.66
C GLY A 86 -21.09 3.58 -0.23
N GLN A 87 -22.04 3.93 0.65
CA GLN A 87 -21.96 3.58 2.08
C GLN A 87 -21.86 2.07 2.34
N LYS A 88 -22.59 1.25 1.59
CA LYS A 88 -22.54 -0.22 1.71
C LYS A 88 -21.15 -0.77 1.37
N GLN A 89 -20.57 -0.31 0.25
CA GLN A 89 -19.22 -0.72 -0.16
C GLN A 89 -18.17 -0.23 0.84
N ARG A 90 -18.26 1.02 1.30
CA ARG A 90 -17.36 1.57 2.32
C ARG A 90 -17.40 0.78 3.62
N ARG A 91 -18.60 0.33 4.06
CA ARG A 91 -18.73 -0.53 5.24
C ARG A 91 -17.98 -1.85 5.07
N PHE A 92 -18.07 -2.49 3.91
CA PHE A 92 -17.31 -3.69 3.60
C PHE A 92 -15.80 -3.41 3.53
N MET A 93 -15.38 -2.32 2.87
CA MET A 93 -13.98 -1.94 2.77
C MET A 93 -13.32 -1.63 4.12
N LYS A 94 -14.08 -1.22 5.13
CA LYS A 94 -13.54 -1.11 6.50
C LYS A 94 -13.04 -2.46 7.05
N LEU A 95 -13.56 -3.59 6.58
CA LEU A 95 -13.04 -4.92 6.93
C LEU A 95 -11.67 -5.17 6.28
N ILE A 96 -11.49 -4.79 5.01
CA ILE A 96 -10.19 -4.88 4.33
C ILE A 96 -9.15 -4.01 5.04
N LEU A 97 -9.56 -2.82 5.50
CA LEU A 97 -8.69 -1.94 6.28
C LEU A 97 -8.18 -2.61 7.56
N LYS A 98 -8.96 -3.52 8.18
CA LYS A 98 -8.50 -4.26 9.36
C LYS A 98 -7.27 -5.11 9.07
N SER A 99 -7.15 -5.71 7.88
CA SER A 99 -5.93 -6.42 7.50
C SER A 99 -4.73 -5.48 7.42
N TYR A 100 -4.89 -4.28 6.85
CA TYR A 100 -3.81 -3.28 6.80
C TYR A 100 -3.41 -2.77 8.19
N GLU A 101 -4.38 -2.61 9.09
CA GLU A 101 -4.15 -2.25 10.49
C GLU A 101 -3.33 -3.34 11.21
N ILE A 102 -3.68 -4.62 11.03
CA ILE A 102 -2.94 -5.76 11.59
C ILE A 102 -1.51 -5.80 11.06
N ASP A 103 -1.32 -5.62 9.75
CA ASP A 103 0.01 -5.60 9.13
C ASP A 103 0.87 -4.47 9.69
N LEU A 104 0.28 -3.27 9.87
CA LEU A 104 0.95 -2.12 10.46
C LEU A 104 1.32 -2.38 11.92
N ILE A 105 0.42 -2.93 12.73
CA ILE A 105 0.69 -3.26 14.14
C ILE A 105 1.84 -4.28 14.21
N ASN A 106 1.77 -5.37 13.45
CA ASN A 106 2.83 -6.37 13.39
C ASN A 106 4.17 -5.79 12.91
N TYR A 107 4.12 -4.81 12.01
CA TYR A 107 5.32 -4.11 11.58
C TYR A 107 5.91 -3.23 12.69
N CYS A 108 5.10 -2.43 13.36
CA CYS A 108 5.53 -1.59 14.48
C CYS A 108 6.05 -2.41 15.66
N LEU A 109 5.37 -3.52 16.00
CA LEU A 109 5.81 -4.47 17.03
C LEU A 109 7.22 -5.00 16.76
N ARG A 110 7.50 -5.41 15.51
CA ARG A 110 8.84 -5.87 15.13
C ARG A 110 9.90 -4.79 15.28
N ILE A 111 9.56 -3.53 15.02
CA ILE A 111 10.49 -2.40 15.19
C ILE A 111 10.80 -2.19 16.67
N VAL A 112 9.76 -2.18 17.53
CA VAL A 112 9.90 -1.94 18.98
C VAL A 112 10.66 -3.09 19.65
N ILE A 113 10.25 -4.34 19.41
CA ILE A 113 10.83 -5.53 20.06
C ILE A 113 12.31 -5.71 19.69
N ASN A 114 12.67 -5.48 18.43
CA ASN A 114 14.05 -5.64 17.97
C ASN A 114 14.89 -4.34 18.11
N HIS A 115 14.33 -3.29 18.72
CA HIS A 115 14.96 -1.98 18.87
C HIS A 115 15.52 -1.40 17.55
N TYR A 116 14.79 -1.59 16.45
CA TYR A 116 15.20 -1.04 15.16
C TYR A 116 15.03 0.48 15.12
N LYS A 117 15.90 1.14 14.35
CA LYS A 117 15.67 2.55 13.99
C LYS A 117 14.37 2.67 13.22
N GLN A 118 13.64 3.77 13.46
CA GLN A 118 12.40 4.05 12.75
C GLN A 118 12.64 4.04 11.24
N PRO A 119 11.93 3.18 10.49
CA PRO A 119 12.12 3.07 9.06
C PRO A 119 11.38 4.19 8.32
N PHE A 120 11.97 4.66 7.22
CA PHE A 120 11.48 5.80 6.43
C PHE A 120 10.06 5.60 5.89
N ASP A 121 9.66 4.36 5.60
CA ASP A 121 8.40 4.06 4.92
C ASP A 121 7.18 4.31 5.79
N LEU A 122 7.31 4.34 7.13
CA LEU A 122 6.21 4.67 8.04
C LEU A 122 5.62 6.05 7.77
N ASN A 123 6.46 7.01 7.37
CA ASN A 123 6.01 8.36 7.03
C ASN A 123 5.03 8.34 5.86
N TYR A 124 5.25 7.47 4.88
CA TYR A 124 4.36 7.33 3.73
C TYR A 124 3.05 6.62 4.07
N LYS A 125 3.05 5.78 5.11
CA LYS A 125 1.83 5.11 5.60
C LYS A 125 0.95 6.08 6.41
N LYS A 126 1.56 7.02 7.13
CA LYS A 126 0.89 7.92 8.08
C LYS A 126 -0.35 8.61 7.50
N ALA A 127 -0.22 9.28 6.35
CA ALA A 127 -1.33 10.02 5.74
C ALA A 127 -2.57 9.13 5.44
N PHE A 128 -2.36 7.87 5.10
CA PHE A 128 -3.44 6.92 4.86
C PHE A 128 -4.10 6.48 6.18
N PHE A 129 -3.31 6.05 7.16
CA PHE A 129 -3.82 5.55 8.43
C PHE A 129 -4.49 6.65 9.25
N ASP A 130 -3.92 7.86 9.31
CA ASP A 130 -4.52 9.01 10.01
C ASP A 130 -5.91 9.37 9.44
N LYS A 131 -6.14 9.11 8.16
CA LYS A 131 -7.39 9.44 7.47
C LYS A 131 -8.45 8.36 7.58
N TYR A 132 -8.03 7.09 7.51
CA TYR A 132 -8.96 5.96 7.35
C TYR A 132 -9.06 5.07 8.59
N SER A 133 -8.07 5.11 9.48
CA SER A 133 -7.95 4.31 10.70
C SER A 133 -7.99 5.19 11.95
N GLN A 134 -8.19 4.56 13.11
CA GLN A 134 -8.01 5.18 14.43
C GLN A 134 -6.62 4.90 15.02
N ILE A 135 -5.81 4.08 14.35
CA ILE A 135 -4.47 3.73 14.78
C ILE A 135 -3.53 4.90 14.53
N SER A 136 -2.83 5.33 15.57
CA SER A 136 -1.76 6.30 15.48
C SER A 136 -0.41 5.60 15.35
N ILE A 137 0.24 5.74 14.18
CA ILE A 137 1.59 5.21 13.95
C ILE A 137 2.57 5.77 14.98
N GLU A 138 2.45 7.06 15.32
CA GLU A 138 3.32 7.72 16.32
C GLU A 138 3.22 7.07 17.69
N LYS A 139 1.99 6.78 18.15
CA LYS A 139 1.79 6.05 19.41
C LYS A 139 2.42 4.65 19.33
N LEU A 140 2.17 3.91 18.24
CA LEU A 140 2.72 2.56 18.07
C LEU A 140 4.25 2.50 18.11
N ILE A 141 4.96 3.48 17.55
CA ILE A 141 6.44 3.47 17.52
C ILE A 141 7.08 4.01 18.80
N THR A 142 6.36 4.84 19.56
CA THR A 142 6.87 5.43 20.81
C THR A 142 6.65 4.53 22.02
N SER A 143 5.70 3.60 21.94
CA SER A 143 5.48 2.58 22.96
C SER A 143 6.70 1.69 23.11
N ARG A 144 7.31 1.69 24.30
CA ARG A 144 8.53 0.92 24.62
C ARG A 144 8.24 -0.50 25.14
N THR A 145 6.98 -0.84 25.37
CA THR A 145 6.51 -2.13 25.88
C THR A 145 5.25 -2.55 25.15
N THR A 146 5.00 -3.86 25.05
CA THR A 146 3.77 -4.43 24.48
C THR A 146 2.52 -3.96 25.22
N ASP A 147 2.63 -3.70 26.52
CA ASP A 147 1.53 -3.23 27.36
C ASP A 147 1.11 -1.80 27.03
N ALA A 148 2.03 -0.99 26.47
CA ALA A 148 1.74 0.39 26.03
C ALA A 148 1.17 0.45 24.61
N LEU A 149 0.94 -0.69 23.95
CA LEU A 149 0.40 -0.79 22.59
C LEU A 149 -1.09 -1.16 22.54
N VAL A 150 -1.68 -1.54 23.68
CA VAL A 150 -3.10 -1.95 23.83
C VAL A 150 -3.97 -0.78 24.27
#